data_AF-A0A1F3CLG0-F1
#
_entry.id   AF-A0A1F3CLG0-F1
#
_cell.length_a   1.000
_cell.length_b   1.000
_cell.length_c   1.000
_cell.angle_alpha   90.00
_cell.angle_beta   90.00
_cell.angle_gamma   90.00
#
_symmetry.space_group_name_H-M   'P 1'
#
loop_
_entity.id
_entity.type
_entity.pdbx_description
1 polymer ?
#
loop_
_entity_poly.entity_id
_entity_poly.type
_entity_poly.pdbx_seq_one_letter_code
_entity_poly.pdbx_strand_id
1 'polypeptide(L)'
;MKNSLQKIKEFNDNYSNTIQAIVGFMHIYKYEFKKEKNIDVKLFQGRKFDKENDKENFATPDIGILINEKSGVIGEVKNSFPKDTSLWKEDFLQLLQYDDNLIGWPVKDEIIPLYDIVLLVQDSRSRDVKDYFLSKKDELKFNHPFIIIEYGRSDEAKHYFRFRIEYGNLSEPIIHSKIYSGCPIAMEYLVVQYSKILIYDTPPHLSWMMFLIYSCMIDKATEENKYHKINKKTKIELEISIDEVVERLHKTYSFCSFHKNHQERQPKLPKKDWVKQAILKLVFIGEVRWKDEQQENIIFLLQKHDKSVIEHYAEKCLSEENDVNQTTLRF
;
A
#
# COMPACT_ATOMS: atom_id res chain seq x y z
N MET A 1 7.76 26.66 3.39
CA MET A 1 7.73 25.76 4.56
C MET A 1 6.32 25.22 4.88
N LYS A 2 5.32 26.04 5.26
CA LYS A 2 3.95 25.53 5.57
C LYS A 2 3.29 24.75 4.41
N ASN A 3 3.37 25.26 3.18
CA ASN A 3 2.83 24.58 2.00
C ASN A 3 3.56 23.25 1.71
N SER A 4 4.89 23.20 1.85
CA SER A 4 5.67 21.98 1.66
C SER A 4 5.38 20.89 2.69
N LEU A 5 5.16 21.26 3.96
CA LEU A 5 4.75 20.30 5.01
C LEU A 5 3.36 19.75 4.75
N GLN A 6 2.44 20.60 4.28
CA GLN A 6 1.12 20.16 3.89
C GLN A 6 1.17 19.12 2.76
N LYS A 7 2.03 19.32 1.76
CA LYS A 7 2.23 18.33 0.69
C LYS A 7 2.74 16.98 1.19
N ILE A 8 3.71 16.96 2.12
CA ILE A 8 4.20 15.70 2.71
C ILE A 8 3.08 14.99 3.48
N LYS A 9 2.28 15.75 4.24
CA LYS A 9 1.11 15.20 4.95
C LYS A 9 0.11 14.59 3.95
N GLU A 10 -0.21 15.30 2.87
CA GLU A 10 -1.08 14.80 1.81
C GLU A 10 -0.52 13.53 1.15
N PHE A 11 0.78 13.43 0.89
CA PHE A 11 1.38 12.20 0.36
C PHE A 11 1.22 11.02 1.32
N ASN A 12 1.47 11.24 2.62
CA ASN A 12 1.31 10.21 3.64
C ASN A 12 -0.16 9.79 3.80
N ASP A 13 -1.07 10.75 3.81
CA ASP A 13 -2.52 10.50 3.93
C ASP A 13 -3.04 9.75 2.70
N ASN A 14 -2.62 10.14 1.48
CA ASN A 14 -2.96 9.43 0.26
C ASN A 14 -2.44 7.99 0.26
N TYR A 15 -1.20 7.77 0.73
CA TYR A 15 -0.63 6.44 0.86
C TYR A 15 -1.44 5.57 1.84
N SER A 16 -1.76 6.13 3.01
CA SER A 16 -2.61 5.46 4.01
C SER A 16 -4.02 5.16 3.47
N ASN A 17 -4.65 6.12 2.78
CA ASN A 17 -5.98 5.96 2.20
C ASN A 17 -5.97 4.89 1.10
N THR A 18 -4.90 4.79 0.32
CA THR A 18 -4.73 3.74 -0.71
C THR A 18 -4.69 2.36 -0.06
N ILE A 19 -3.90 2.19 1.00
CA ILE A 19 -3.87 0.92 1.76
C ILE A 19 -5.25 0.59 2.33
N GLN A 20 -5.93 1.58 2.91
CA GLN A 20 -7.27 1.40 3.48
C GLN A 20 -8.30 1.01 2.41
N ALA A 21 -8.19 1.57 1.20
CA ALA A 21 -9.02 1.19 0.06
C ALA A 21 -8.75 -0.26 -0.38
N ILE A 22 -7.47 -0.67 -0.48
CA ILE A 22 -7.08 -2.05 -0.80
C ILE A 22 -7.67 -3.03 0.22
N VAL A 23 -7.40 -2.83 1.51
CA VAL A 23 -7.88 -3.75 2.55
C VAL A 23 -9.40 -3.69 2.72
N GLY A 24 -10.00 -2.52 2.52
CA GLY A 24 -11.45 -2.33 2.56
C GLY A 24 -12.17 -3.08 1.44
N PHE A 25 -11.63 -3.03 0.22
CA PHE A 25 -12.18 -3.80 -0.89
C PHE A 25 -11.97 -5.31 -0.70
N MET A 26 -10.78 -5.73 -0.26
CA MET A 26 -10.54 -7.14 0.10
C MET A 26 -11.46 -7.66 1.21
N HIS A 27 -11.81 -6.80 2.18
CA HIS A 27 -12.70 -7.14 3.28
C HIS A 27 -14.10 -7.54 2.79
N ILE A 28 -14.60 -6.86 1.75
CA ILE A 28 -15.91 -7.14 1.13
C ILE A 28 -16.01 -8.60 0.71
N TYR A 29 -14.98 -9.12 0.04
CA TYR A 29 -14.92 -10.51 -0.40
C TYR A 29 -14.67 -11.46 0.77
N LYS A 30 -13.77 -11.12 1.69
CA LYS A 30 -13.33 -12.06 2.74
C LYS A 30 -14.40 -12.34 3.79
N TYR A 31 -15.27 -11.37 4.07
CA TYR A 31 -16.29 -11.51 5.09
C TYR A 31 -17.70 -11.58 4.52
N GLU A 32 -17.92 -11.24 3.24
CA GLU A 32 -19.27 -11.14 2.64
C GLU A 32 -20.27 -10.37 3.51
N PHE A 33 -19.79 -9.48 4.37
CA PHE A 33 -20.55 -8.75 5.40
C PHE A 33 -21.19 -9.63 6.48
N LYS A 34 -20.77 -10.88 6.60
CA LYS A 34 -21.05 -11.78 7.72
C LYS A 34 -19.99 -11.56 8.81
N LYS A 35 -20.33 -11.94 10.04
CA LYS A 35 -19.34 -11.97 11.14
C LYS A 35 -18.29 -13.05 10.92
N GLU A 36 -18.62 -14.09 10.16
CA GLU A 36 -17.76 -15.23 9.90
C GLU A 36 -16.95 -15.03 8.63
N LYS A 37 -15.68 -15.42 8.72
CA LYS A 37 -14.69 -15.32 7.65
C LYS A 37 -14.97 -16.39 6.60
N ASN A 38 -15.11 -16.02 5.33
CA ASN A 38 -15.08 -16.99 4.24
C ASN A 38 -13.64 -17.53 4.13
N ILE A 39 -13.41 -18.78 4.54
CA ILE A 39 -12.06 -19.35 4.61
C ILE A 39 -11.45 -19.59 3.23
N ASP A 40 -12.27 -19.77 2.21
CA ASP A 40 -11.84 -20.12 0.85
C ASP A 40 -11.24 -18.94 0.10
N VAL A 41 -11.67 -17.71 0.45
CA VAL A 41 -11.17 -16.49 -0.18
C VAL A 41 -9.71 -16.24 0.19
N LYS A 42 -8.78 -16.26 -0.76
CA LYS A 42 -7.37 -15.88 -0.51
C LYS A 42 -7.15 -14.46 -1.00
N LEU A 43 -6.58 -13.61 -0.15
CA LEU A 43 -6.20 -12.24 -0.48
C LEU A 43 -4.71 -12.22 -0.86
N PHE A 44 -4.26 -11.28 -1.68
CA PHE A 44 -2.85 -10.98 -1.98
C PHE A 44 -2.62 -9.61 -2.63
N GLN A 45 -1.40 -9.09 -2.49
CA GLN A 45 -0.99 -7.76 -2.92
C GLN A 45 0.41 -7.85 -3.55
N GLY A 46 0.59 -7.30 -4.74
CA GLY A 46 1.88 -7.25 -5.45
C GLY A 46 2.40 -8.60 -5.91
N ARG A 47 1.57 -9.66 -5.85
CA ARG A 47 1.95 -11.01 -6.28
C ARG A 47 2.35 -11.00 -7.75
N LYS A 48 3.45 -11.66 -8.09
CA LYS A 48 3.91 -11.78 -9.47
C LYS A 48 3.07 -12.78 -10.25
N PHE A 49 2.51 -12.33 -11.36
CA PHE A 49 1.84 -13.16 -12.36
C PHE A 49 2.65 -13.18 -13.65
N ASP A 50 2.98 -14.37 -14.12
CA ASP A 50 3.53 -14.53 -15.46
C ASP A 50 2.39 -14.40 -16.47
N LYS A 51 2.66 -13.78 -17.60
CA LYS A 51 1.70 -13.59 -18.68
C LYS A 51 1.92 -14.68 -19.73
N GLU A 52 0.88 -15.40 -20.13
CA GLU A 52 1.01 -16.50 -21.09
C GLU A 52 1.63 -16.03 -22.42
N ASN A 53 1.24 -14.84 -22.89
CA ASN A 53 1.69 -14.28 -24.16
C ASN A 53 2.97 -13.44 -24.07
N ASP A 54 3.47 -13.16 -22.85
CA ASP A 54 4.66 -12.34 -22.63
C ASP A 54 5.44 -12.84 -21.40
N LYS A 55 6.21 -13.91 -21.61
CA LYS A 55 6.96 -14.60 -20.54
C LYS A 55 8.17 -13.82 -20.02
N GLU A 56 8.57 -12.74 -20.68
CA GLU A 56 9.70 -11.91 -20.23
C GLU A 56 9.26 -10.88 -19.19
N ASN A 57 7.96 -10.57 -19.12
CA ASN A 57 7.40 -9.61 -18.19
C ASN A 57 6.37 -10.25 -17.25
N PHE A 58 6.34 -9.78 -16.01
CA PHE A 58 5.35 -10.18 -15.02
C PHE A 58 4.47 -8.99 -14.64
N ALA A 59 3.24 -9.29 -14.24
CA ALA A 59 2.28 -8.33 -13.73
C ALA A 59 2.27 -8.38 -12.19
N THR A 60 2.11 -7.24 -11.52
CA THR A 60 2.04 -7.14 -10.05
C THR A 60 0.85 -6.28 -9.62
N PRO A 61 -0.35 -6.85 -9.54
CA PRO A 61 -1.54 -6.09 -9.17
C PRO A 61 -1.50 -5.65 -7.71
N ASP A 62 -1.99 -4.44 -7.44
CA ASP A 62 -2.23 -3.95 -6.08
C ASP A 62 -3.26 -4.80 -5.33
N ILE A 63 -4.24 -5.34 -6.06
CA ILE A 63 -5.31 -6.15 -5.51
C ILE A 63 -5.27 -7.52 -6.16
N GLY A 64 -5.31 -8.55 -5.32
CA GLY A 64 -5.52 -9.92 -5.74
C GLY A 64 -6.43 -10.64 -4.77
N ILE A 65 -7.49 -11.25 -5.30
CA ILE A 65 -8.49 -11.99 -4.53
C ILE A 65 -8.77 -13.27 -5.30
N LEU A 66 -8.40 -14.42 -4.74
CA LEU A 66 -8.89 -15.71 -5.20
C LEU A 66 -10.17 -16.01 -4.42
N ILE A 67 -11.30 -16.13 -5.11
CA ILE A 67 -12.61 -16.34 -4.47
C ILE A 67 -12.80 -17.83 -4.21
N ASN A 68 -12.47 -18.64 -5.21
CA ASN A 68 -12.42 -20.09 -5.18
C ASN A 68 -11.40 -20.57 -6.23
N GLU A 69 -11.23 -21.88 -6.43
CA GLU A 69 -10.26 -22.41 -7.40
C GLU A 69 -10.55 -22.06 -8.87
N LYS A 70 -11.70 -21.42 -9.17
CA LYS A 70 -12.16 -21.09 -10.52
C LYS A 70 -12.37 -19.61 -10.78
N SER A 71 -12.58 -18.80 -9.74
CA SER A 71 -12.84 -17.37 -9.89
C SER A 71 -11.95 -16.49 -9.00
N GLY A 72 -11.60 -15.31 -9.52
CA GLY A 72 -10.78 -14.34 -8.82
C GLY A 72 -11.05 -12.89 -9.24
N VAL A 73 -10.32 -11.97 -8.63
CA VAL A 73 -10.29 -10.54 -8.94
C VAL A 73 -8.86 -10.08 -8.87
N ILE A 74 -8.45 -9.27 -9.83
CA ILE A 74 -7.19 -8.54 -9.83
C ILE A 74 -7.44 -7.07 -10.11
N GLY A 75 -6.57 -6.19 -9.63
CA GLY A 75 -6.79 -4.77 -9.87
C GLY A 75 -5.72 -3.83 -9.40
N GLU A 76 -5.89 -2.57 -9.80
CA GLU A 76 -5.09 -1.42 -9.40
C GLU A 76 -5.87 -0.50 -8.46
N VAL A 77 -5.15 0.24 -7.62
CA VAL A 77 -5.74 1.33 -6.84
C VAL A 77 -5.07 2.65 -7.19
N LYS A 78 -5.86 3.61 -7.65
CA LYS A 78 -5.39 4.94 -8.01
C LYS A 78 -6.11 5.98 -7.17
N ASN A 79 -5.42 6.46 -6.14
CA ASN A 79 -5.94 7.52 -5.26
C ASN A 79 -6.07 8.86 -5.96
N SER A 80 -5.26 9.10 -6.98
CA SER A 80 -5.39 10.29 -7.81
C SER A 80 -4.92 9.99 -9.22
N PHE A 81 -5.71 10.45 -10.19
CA PHE A 81 -5.26 10.62 -11.56
C PHE A 81 -4.71 12.05 -11.75
N PRO A 82 -3.65 12.24 -12.54
CA PRO A 82 -3.15 13.58 -12.85
C PRO A 82 -4.22 14.40 -13.58
N LYS A 83 -4.16 15.73 -13.49
CA LYS A 83 -5.11 16.59 -14.23
C LYS A 83 -4.96 16.46 -15.74
N ASP A 84 -3.75 16.14 -16.20
CA ASP A 84 -3.45 15.88 -17.60
C ASP A 84 -3.90 14.46 -17.96
N THR A 85 -4.95 14.37 -18.78
CA THR A 85 -5.55 13.10 -19.18
C THR A 85 -4.69 12.32 -20.16
N SER A 86 -3.68 12.94 -20.79
CA SER A 86 -2.77 12.20 -21.68
C SER A 86 -1.94 11.17 -20.94
N LEU A 87 -1.72 11.38 -19.63
CA LEU A 87 -0.97 10.47 -18.77
C LEU A 87 -1.79 9.25 -18.34
N TRP A 88 -3.13 9.30 -18.45
CA TRP A 88 -4.00 8.23 -17.96
C TRP A 88 -3.89 6.97 -18.82
N LYS A 89 -3.44 7.11 -20.08
CA LYS A 89 -3.25 5.98 -20.98
C LYS A 89 -2.33 4.93 -20.37
N GLU A 90 -1.26 5.33 -19.69
CA GLU A 90 -0.31 4.41 -19.07
C GLU A 90 -0.96 3.58 -17.95
N ASP A 91 -1.83 4.19 -17.14
CA ASP A 91 -2.58 3.49 -16.09
C ASP A 91 -3.52 2.42 -16.67
N PHE A 92 -4.22 2.74 -17.77
CA PHE A 92 -5.07 1.75 -18.44
C PHE A 92 -4.27 0.67 -19.18
N LEU A 93 -3.10 1.02 -19.73
CA LEU A 93 -2.19 0.03 -20.31
C LEU A 93 -1.64 -0.92 -19.25
N GLN A 94 -1.41 -0.46 -18.02
CA GLN A 94 -1.06 -1.32 -16.89
C GLN A 94 -2.19 -2.32 -16.60
N LEU A 95 -3.44 -1.85 -16.54
CA LEU A 95 -4.61 -2.73 -16.36
C LEU A 95 -4.79 -3.73 -17.50
N LEU A 96 -4.49 -3.34 -18.75
CA LEU A 96 -4.53 -4.26 -19.90
C LEU A 96 -3.49 -5.39 -19.80
N GLN A 97 -2.41 -5.22 -19.02
CA GLN A 97 -1.50 -6.33 -18.74
C GLN A 97 -2.16 -7.45 -17.93
N TYR A 98 -3.25 -7.13 -17.24
CA TYR A 98 -4.06 -8.09 -16.50
C TYR A 98 -5.10 -8.78 -17.37
N ASP A 99 -5.26 -8.39 -18.63
CA ASP A 99 -6.22 -9.00 -19.57
C ASP A 99 -5.61 -10.15 -20.38
N ASP A 100 -4.54 -10.76 -19.86
CA ASP A 100 -3.90 -11.95 -20.41
C ASP A 100 -4.22 -13.18 -19.56
N ASN A 101 -3.96 -14.39 -20.05
CA ASN A 101 -4.02 -15.57 -19.21
C ASN A 101 -2.87 -15.51 -18.18
N LEU A 102 -3.22 -15.19 -16.94
CA LEU A 102 -2.27 -15.01 -15.86
C LEU A 102 -1.95 -16.34 -15.17
N ILE A 103 -0.67 -16.64 -15.08
CA ILE A 103 -0.12 -17.81 -14.38
C ILE A 103 0.50 -17.34 -13.05
N GLY A 104 0.15 -18.01 -11.97
CA GLY A 104 0.68 -17.74 -10.64
C GLY A 104 -0.39 -17.68 -9.56
N TRP A 105 -1.66 -17.98 -9.85
CA TRP A 105 -2.72 -18.01 -8.84
C TRP A 105 -2.39 -19.00 -7.70
N PRO A 106 -2.83 -18.75 -6.45
CA PRO A 106 -2.55 -19.65 -5.32
C PRO A 106 -3.46 -20.89 -5.33
N VAL A 107 -3.46 -21.61 -6.45
CA VAL A 107 -4.15 -22.89 -6.72
C VAL A 107 -3.13 -23.89 -7.29
N LYS A 108 -3.47 -25.18 -7.32
CA LYS A 108 -2.52 -26.24 -7.70
C LYS A 108 -1.88 -26.03 -9.08
N ASP A 109 -2.68 -25.66 -10.07
CA ASP A 109 -2.23 -25.49 -11.46
C ASP A 109 -1.84 -24.03 -11.78
N GLU A 110 -1.79 -23.17 -10.76
CA GLU A 110 -1.48 -21.74 -10.84
C GLU A 110 -2.35 -20.91 -11.83
N ILE A 111 -3.41 -21.48 -12.38
CA ILE A 111 -4.28 -20.86 -13.38
C ILE A 111 -5.74 -20.96 -12.91
N ILE A 112 -6.52 -19.92 -13.16
CA ILE A 112 -7.98 -19.94 -13.00
C ILE A 112 -8.66 -19.51 -14.30
N PRO A 113 -9.83 -20.06 -14.63
CA PRO A 113 -10.54 -19.79 -15.87
C PRO A 113 -11.25 -18.43 -15.91
N LEU A 114 -11.59 -17.84 -14.76
CA LEU A 114 -12.38 -16.62 -14.70
C LEU A 114 -11.80 -15.65 -13.67
N TYR A 115 -11.66 -14.39 -14.05
CA TYR A 115 -11.42 -13.33 -13.07
C TYR A 115 -11.89 -11.97 -13.60
N ASP A 116 -12.18 -11.08 -12.66
CA ASP A 116 -12.53 -9.70 -12.93
C ASP A 116 -11.27 -8.81 -12.84
N ILE A 117 -11.18 -7.80 -13.71
CA ILE A 117 -10.17 -6.74 -13.65
C ILE A 117 -10.82 -5.48 -13.08
N VAL A 118 -10.28 -5.00 -11.97
CA VAL A 118 -10.85 -3.88 -11.21
C VAL A 118 -9.89 -2.71 -11.17
N LEU A 119 -10.41 -1.51 -11.40
CA LEU A 119 -9.74 -0.25 -11.09
C LEU A 119 -10.47 0.42 -9.94
N LEU A 120 -9.81 0.54 -8.78
CA LEU A 120 -10.29 1.36 -7.68
C LEU A 120 -9.84 2.81 -7.86
N VAL A 121 -10.79 3.74 -7.88
CA VAL A 121 -10.52 5.18 -8.08
C VAL A 121 -11.12 5.99 -6.95
N GLN A 122 -10.46 7.04 -6.49
CA GLN A 122 -11.08 7.97 -5.57
C GLN A 122 -12.36 8.59 -6.19
N ASP A 123 -13.42 8.71 -5.39
CA ASP A 123 -14.72 9.28 -5.75
C ASP A 123 -14.65 10.64 -6.47
N SER A 124 -13.69 11.49 -6.10
CA SER A 124 -13.48 12.80 -6.72
C SER A 124 -13.07 12.75 -8.20
N ARG A 125 -12.61 11.59 -8.70
CA ARG A 125 -12.11 11.39 -10.07
C ARG A 125 -12.82 10.28 -10.84
N SER A 126 -13.63 9.47 -10.16
CA SER A 126 -14.21 8.25 -10.72
C SER A 126 -15.00 8.50 -12.02
N ARG A 127 -15.79 9.58 -12.06
CA ARG A 127 -16.59 9.95 -13.24
C ARG A 127 -15.72 10.36 -14.43
N ASP A 128 -14.73 11.23 -14.21
CA ASP A 128 -13.84 11.68 -15.28
C ASP A 128 -13.07 10.47 -15.87
N VAL A 129 -12.60 9.56 -15.02
CA VAL A 129 -11.88 8.34 -15.42
C VAL A 129 -12.77 7.41 -16.23
N LYS A 130 -14.04 7.24 -15.82
CA LYS A 130 -15.04 6.49 -16.60
C LYS A 130 -15.27 7.12 -17.96
N ASP A 131 -15.46 8.43 -18.01
CA ASP A 131 -15.73 9.14 -19.26
C ASP A 131 -14.53 9.06 -20.23
N TYR A 132 -13.30 9.15 -19.69
CA TYR A 132 -12.08 8.89 -20.45
C TYR A 132 -12.05 7.46 -21.01
N PHE A 133 -12.28 6.45 -20.17
CA PHE A 133 -12.30 5.05 -20.61
C PHE A 133 -13.34 4.83 -21.72
N LEU A 134 -14.55 5.37 -21.56
CA LEU A 134 -15.61 5.27 -22.57
C LEU A 134 -15.22 5.96 -23.89
N SER A 135 -14.56 7.12 -23.82
CA SER A 135 -14.06 7.83 -25.01
C SER A 135 -12.94 7.06 -25.75
N LYS A 136 -12.28 6.13 -25.05
CA LYS A 136 -11.16 5.31 -25.54
C LYS A 136 -11.50 3.83 -25.66
N LYS A 137 -12.77 3.46 -25.60
CA LYS A 137 -13.21 2.06 -25.55
C LYS A 137 -12.75 1.23 -26.75
N ASP A 138 -12.55 1.84 -27.91
CA ASP A 138 -12.03 1.15 -29.08
C ASP A 138 -10.53 0.83 -29.01
N GLU A 139 -9.78 1.65 -28.26
CA GLU A 139 -8.34 1.45 -27.99
C GLU A 139 -8.12 0.57 -26.75
N LEU A 140 -8.99 0.66 -25.75
CA LEU A 140 -8.89 0.00 -24.44
C LEU A 140 -9.92 -1.13 -24.32
N LYS A 141 -9.69 -2.22 -25.07
CA LYS A 141 -10.57 -3.39 -25.08
C LYS A 141 -10.05 -4.45 -24.10
N PHE A 142 -10.93 -4.85 -23.19
CA PHE A 142 -10.71 -5.95 -22.25
C PHE A 142 -11.53 -7.17 -22.67
N ASN A 143 -10.91 -8.34 -22.69
CA ASN A 143 -11.54 -9.63 -22.92
C ASN A 143 -12.19 -10.16 -21.64
N HIS A 144 -11.56 -9.91 -20.49
CA HIS A 144 -12.10 -10.16 -19.17
C HIS A 144 -13.04 -9.03 -18.74
N PRO A 145 -13.98 -9.28 -17.80
CA PRO A 145 -14.79 -8.22 -17.22
C PRO A 145 -13.92 -7.12 -16.61
N PHE A 146 -14.08 -5.89 -17.11
CA PHE A 146 -13.42 -4.70 -16.57
C PHE A 146 -14.42 -3.83 -15.79
N ILE A 147 -14.05 -3.45 -14.57
CA ILE A 147 -14.91 -2.72 -13.63
C ILE A 147 -14.16 -1.52 -13.07
N ILE A 148 -14.81 -0.35 -13.06
CA ILE A 148 -14.34 0.83 -12.34
C ILE A 148 -15.18 0.95 -11.07
N ILE A 149 -14.51 0.93 -9.93
CA ILE A 149 -15.14 1.07 -8.62
C ILE A 149 -14.60 2.33 -7.97
N GLU A 150 -15.49 3.25 -7.64
CA GLU A 150 -15.11 4.40 -6.85
C GLU A 150 -14.99 4.03 -5.37
N TYR A 151 -14.09 4.70 -4.67
CA TYR A 151 -14.02 4.66 -3.22
C TYR A 151 -13.90 6.07 -2.63
N GLY A 152 -14.49 6.26 -1.46
CA GLY A 152 -14.42 7.51 -0.72
C GLY A 152 -14.42 7.26 0.78
N ARG A 153 -13.72 8.11 1.53
CA ARG A 153 -13.74 8.08 2.99
C ARG A 153 -14.74 9.11 3.50
N SER A 154 -15.66 8.68 4.36
CA SER A 154 -16.54 9.57 5.11
C SER A 154 -16.05 9.66 6.56
N ASP A 155 -15.81 10.89 7.01
CA ASP A 155 -15.43 11.22 8.39
C ASP A 155 -16.59 11.84 9.19
N GLU A 156 -17.83 11.53 8.80
CA GLU A 156 -19.03 11.91 9.57
C GLU A 156 -19.12 11.15 10.92
N ALA A 157 -20.29 11.15 11.57
CA ALA A 157 -20.47 10.56 12.90
C ALA A 157 -20.00 9.09 13.04
N LYS A 158 -19.92 8.35 11.93
CA LYS A 158 -19.24 7.06 11.85
C LYS A 158 -18.23 7.10 10.71
N HIS A 159 -16.97 6.82 11.00
CA HIS A 159 -15.93 6.73 9.98
C HIS A 159 -16.12 5.46 9.14
N TYR A 160 -16.24 5.59 7.82
CA TYR A 160 -16.32 4.46 6.90
C TYR A 160 -15.66 4.76 5.55
N PHE A 161 -15.22 3.70 4.87
CA PHE A 161 -14.95 3.74 3.42
C PHE A 161 -16.19 3.28 2.67
N ARG A 162 -16.60 4.02 1.65
CA ARG A 162 -17.66 3.61 0.73
C ARG A 162 -17.04 3.13 -0.56
N PHE A 163 -17.56 2.03 -1.10
CA PHE A 163 -17.21 1.53 -2.44
C PHE A 163 -18.46 1.52 -3.32
N ARG A 164 -18.39 2.03 -4.56
CA ARG A 164 -19.52 1.99 -5.51
C ARG A 164 -19.05 1.66 -6.92
N ILE A 165 -19.83 0.86 -7.65
CA ILE A 165 -19.53 0.60 -9.07
C ILE A 165 -19.87 1.85 -9.88
N GLU A 166 -18.91 2.35 -10.65
CA GLU A 166 -19.12 3.43 -11.63
C GLU A 166 -19.22 2.91 -13.06
N TYR A 167 -18.56 1.78 -13.37
CA TYR A 167 -18.62 1.13 -14.67
C TYR A 167 -18.42 -0.39 -14.54
N GLY A 168 -19.08 -1.16 -15.42
CA GLY A 168 -18.92 -2.61 -15.52
C GLY A 168 -19.78 -3.40 -14.54
N ASN A 169 -19.67 -4.73 -14.60
CA ASN A 169 -20.35 -5.65 -13.71
C ASN A 169 -19.35 -6.68 -13.18
N LEU A 170 -19.25 -6.81 -11.85
CA LEU A 170 -18.53 -7.92 -11.22
C LEU A 170 -19.21 -9.26 -11.52
N SER A 171 -18.40 -10.30 -11.72
CA SER A 171 -18.87 -11.65 -11.99
C SER A 171 -19.57 -12.30 -10.79
N GLU A 172 -19.25 -11.89 -9.56
CA GLU A 172 -19.90 -12.36 -8.33
C GLU A 172 -21.19 -11.56 -8.03
N PRO A 173 -22.40 -12.12 -8.21
CA PRO A 173 -23.64 -11.34 -8.15
C PRO A 173 -23.95 -10.76 -6.76
N ILE A 174 -23.60 -11.50 -5.70
CA ILE A 174 -23.80 -11.05 -4.31
C ILE A 174 -22.92 -9.84 -4.02
N ILE A 175 -21.65 -9.88 -4.44
CA ILE A 175 -20.73 -8.75 -4.25
C ILE A 175 -21.15 -7.58 -5.15
N HIS A 176 -21.47 -7.85 -6.42
CA HIS A 176 -21.98 -6.87 -7.37
C HIS A 176 -23.13 -6.06 -6.77
N SER A 177 -24.21 -6.73 -6.34
CA SER A 177 -25.41 -6.05 -5.84
C SER A 177 -25.15 -5.12 -4.64
N LYS A 178 -24.20 -5.49 -3.79
CA LYS A 178 -23.82 -4.70 -2.61
C LYS A 178 -22.99 -3.48 -2.98
N ILE A 179 -22.00 -3.63 -3.86
CA ILE A 179 -21.17 -2.50 -4.28
C ILE A 179 -21.95 -1.58 -5.22
N TYR A 180 -22.86 -2.10 -6.04
CA TYR A 180 -23.65 -1.30 -6.98
C TYR A 180 -24.41 -0.14 -6.31
N SER A 181 -25.03 -0.38 -5.15
CA SER A 181 -25.77 0.66 -4.40
C SER A 181 -24.88 1.56 -3.53
N GLY A 182 -23.59 1.26 -3.44
CA GLY A 182 -22.67 1.89 -2.51
C GLY A 182 -22.59 1.10 -1.21
N CYS A 183 -21.43 0.53 -0.97
CA CYS A 183 -21.15 -0.33 0.16
C CYS A 183 -20.27 0.38 1.19
N PRO A 184 -20.79 0.72 2.39
CA PRO A 184 -20.00 1.27 3.47
C PRO A 184 -19.29 0.17 4.29
N ILE A 185 -18.01 0.37 4.56
CA ILE A 185 -17.17 -0.45 5.43
C ILE A 185 -16.73 0.41 6.61
N ALA A 186 -17.25 0.10 7.80
CA ALA A 186 -16.89 0.82 9.01
C ALA A 186 -15.38 0.69 9.29
N MET A 187 -14.73 1.82 9.60
CA MET A 187 -13.29 1.87 9.87
C MET A 187 -12.89 0.98 11.04
N GLU A 188 -13.78 0.77 12.01
CA GLU A 188 -13.55 -0.13 13.14
C GLU A 188 -13.20 -1.56 12.70
N TYR A 189 -13.84 -2.07 11.63
CA TYR A 189 -13.54 -3.39 11.09
C TYR A 189 -12.14 -3.42 10.46
N LEU A 190 -11.77 -2.35 9.77
CA LEU A 190 -10.45 -2.23 9.16
C LEU A 190 -9.35 -2.09 10.20
N VAL A 191 -9.58 -1.33 11.27
CA VAL A 191 -8.63 -1.17 12.37
C VAL A 191 -8.43 -2.50 13.10
N VAL A 192 -9.49 -3.22 13.44
CA VAL A 192 -9.36 -4.48 14.18
C VAL A 192 -8.65 -5.55 13.35
N GLN A 193 -8.99 -5.68 12.06
CA GLN A 193 -8.47 -6.77 11.23
C GLN A 193 -7.17 -6.43 10.51
N TYR A 194 -6.94 -5.15 10.19
CA TYR A 194 -5.90 -4.71 9.25
C TYR A 194 -5.08 -3.52 9.73
N SER A 195 -5.20 -3.07 11.00
CA SER A 195 -4.40 -1.94 11.54
C SER A 195 -2.90 -2.09 11.38
N LYS A 196 -2.42 -3.33 11.29
CA LYS A 196 -1.01 -3.62 11.09
C LYS A 196 -0.59 -3.42 9.65
N ILE A 197 -1.46 -3.48 8.65
CA ILE A 197 -1.07 -3.31 7.25
C ILE A 197 -0.84 -1.84 6.95
N LEU A 198 0.42 -1.44 6.77
CA LEU A 198 0.86 -0.06 6.55
C LEU A 198 1.82 0.09 5.35
N ILE A 199 2.04 -0.98 4.59
CA ILE A 199 2.91 -1.03 3.40
C ILE A 199 2.23 -1.84 2.29
N TYR A 200 2.26 -1.33 1.05
CA TYR A 200 1.95 -2.07 -0.18
C TYR A 200 3.11 -1.90 -1.19
N ASP A 201 3.02 -2.48 -2.39
CA ASP A 201 4.10 -2.53 -3.39
C ASP A 201 4.28 -1.23 -4.17
N THR A 202 4.25 -0.11 -3.45
CA THR A 202 4.65 1.21 -3.95
C THR A 202 5.50 1.87 -2.86
N PRO A 203 6.62 2.53 -3.21
CA PRO A 203 7.44 3.21 -2.22
C PRO A 203 6.63 4.32 -1.53
N PRO A 204 6.53 4.33 -0.20
CA PRO A 204 5.92 5.46 0.50
C PRO A 204 6.86 6.67 0.50
N HIS A 205 6.33 7.84 0.85
CA HIS A 205 7.17 9.00 1.13
C HIS A 205 8.17 8.70 2.27
N LEU A 206 9.37 9.29 2.20
CA LEU A 206 10.48 9.00 3.11
C LEU A 206 10.09 9.13 4.59
N SER A 207 9.31 10.16 4.94
CA SER A 207 8.81 10.37 6.30
C SER A 207 7.97 9.20 6.84
N TRP A 208 7.18 8.56 5.98
CA TRP A 208 6.38 7.38 6.37
C TRP A 208 7.29 6.19 6.63
N MET A 209 8.29 5.95 5.77
CA MET A 209 9.26 4.88 5.99
C MET A 209 10.06 5.08 7.28
N MET A 210 10.50 6.31 7.57
CA MET A 210 11.15 6.65 8.84
C MET A 210 10.24 6.40 10.05
N PHE A 211 8.96 6.78 9.95
CA PHE A 211 7.95 6.49 10.98
C PHE A 211 7.77 4.98 11.23
N LEU A 212 7.74 4.17 10.16
CA LEU A 212 7.63 2.72 10.29
C LEU A 212 8.89 2.10 10.93
N ILE A 213 10.09 2.56 10.55
CA ILE A 213 11.35 2.12 11.18
C ILE A 213 11.34 2.48 12.67
N TYR A 214 10.95 3.70 13.03
CA TYR A 214 10.82 4.10 14.44
C TYR A 214 9.85 3.18 15.19
N SER A 215 8.69 2.90 14.61
CA SER A 215 7.68 2.02 15.23
C SER A 215 8.22 0.59 15.41
N CYS A 216 8.95 0.08 14.42
CA CYS A 216 9.68 -1.19 14.54
C CYS A 216 10.72 -1.18 15.68
N MET A 217 11.38 -0.04 15.93
CA MET A 217 12.35 0.08 17.02
C MET A 217 11.69 0.14 18.39
N ILE A 218 10.48 0.70 18.48
CA ILE A 218 9.66 0.65 19.70
C ILE A 218 9.30 -0.79 20.05
N ASP A 219 8.89 -1.60 19.06
CA ASP A 219 8.59 -3.02 19.26
C ASP A 219 9.84 -3.78 19.77
N LYS A 220 10.99 -3.58 19.12
CA LYS A 220 12.28 -4.16 19.57
C LYS A 220 12.68 -3.71 20.98
N ALA A 221 12.52 -2.42 21.31
CA ALA A 221 12.79 -1.93 22.66
C ALA A 221 11.88 -2.57 23.70
N THR A 222 10.65 -2.89 23.32
CA THR A 222 9.68 -3.57 24.19
C THR A 222 10.11 -5.03 24.42
N GLU A 223 10.47 -5.75 23.37
CA GLU A 223 11.02 -7.11 23.44
C GLU A 223 12.29 -7.19 24.29
N GLU A 224 13.17 -6.20 24.20
CA GLU A 224 14.40 -6.11 25.00
C GLU A 224 14.19 -5.57 26.42
N ASN A 225 12.94 -5.35 26.85
CA ASN A 225 12.59 -4.72 28.13
C ASN A 225 13.30 -3.36 28.36
N LYS A 226 13.59 -2.62 27.29
CA LYS A 226 14.20 -1.27 27.33
C LYS A 226 13.17 -0.15 27.18
N TYR A 227 11.94 -0.45 26.75
CA TYR A 227 10.89 0.56 26.48
C TYR A 227 10.61 1.50 27.66
N HIS A 228 10.59 0.98 28.89
CA HIS A 228 10.36 1.79 30.09
C HIS A 228 11.45 2.86 30.35
N LYS A 229 12.62 2.72 29.72
CA LYS A 229 13.73 3.68 29.83
C LYS A 229 13.62 4.83 28.84
N ILE A 230 12.69 4.77 27.88
CA ILE A 230 12.52 5.80 26.86
C ILE A 230 11.77 7.00 27.44
N ASN A 231 12.44 8.16 27.45
CA ASN A 231 11.82 9.44 27.76
C ASN A 231 12.32 10.52 26.78
N LYS A 232 11.92 11.78 27.00
CA LYS A 232 12.26 12.91 26.11
C LYS A 232 13.70 13.39 26.23
N LYS A 233 14.38 13.06 27.34
CA LYS A 233 15.74 13.53 27.68
C LYS A 233 16.81 12.47 27.45
N THR A 234 16.42 11.18 27.42
CA THR A 234 17.36 10.06 27.28
C THR A 234 17.11 9.31 25.99
N LYS A 235 18.16 9.14 25.21
CA LYS A 235 18.22 8.23 24.07
C LYS A 235 18.60 6.84 24.58
N ILE A 236 17.92 5.81 24.08
CA ILE A 236 18.37 4.43 24.25
C ILE A 236 18.98 3.93 22.95
N GLU A 237 20.05 3.17 23.06
CA GLU A 237 20.74 2.60 21.91
C GLU A 237 20.20 1.19 21.63
N LEU A 238 19.79 0.98 20.39
CA LEU A 238 19.34 -0.31 19.88
C LEU A 238 20.19 -0.68 18.67
N GLU A 239 20.83 -1.84 18.73
CA GLU A 239 21.61 -2.35 17.61
C GLU A 239 20.72 -3.25 16.74
N ILE A 240 20.75 -3.03 15.42
CA ILE A 240 19.98 -3.82 14.47
C ILE A 240 20.64 -3.80 13.08
N SER A 241 20.50 -4.88 12.32
CA SER A 241 20.91 -4.91 10.91
C SER A 241 19.80 -4.37 10.00
N ILE A 242 20.17 -3.87 8.82
CA ILE A 242 19.18 -3.43 7.82
C ILE A 242 18.25 -4.59 7.42
N ASP A 243 18.80 -5.79 7.27
CA ASP A 243 18.00 -6.98 6.92
C ASP A 243 17.01 -7.36 8.03
N GLU A 244 17.39 -7.20 9.31
CA GLU A 244 16.45 -7.40 10.42
C GLU A 244 15.35 -6.33 10.43
N VAL A 245 15.66 -5.06 10.13
CA VAL A 245 14.64 -4.00 9.96
C VAL A 245 13.65 -4.39 8.86
N VAL A 246 14.15 -4.76 7.68
CA VAL A 246 13.31 -5.19 6.54
C VAL A 246 12.42 -6.36 6.94
N GLU A 247 12.98 -7.37 7.61
CA GLU A 247 12.25 -8.57 8.04
C GLU A 247 11.14 -8.25 9.05
N ARG A 248 11.44 -7.40 10.04
CA ARG A 248 10.45 -6.97 11.04
C ARG A 248 9.33 -6.14 10.40
N LEU A 249 9.67 -5.18 9.53
CA LEU A 249 8.68 -4.40 8.79
C LEU A 249 7.81 -5.30 7.89
N HIS A 250 8.40 -6.31 7.25
CA HIS A 250 7.66 -7.26 6.43
C HIS A 250 6.65 -8.06 7.24
N LYS A 251 7.08 -8.65 8.35
CA LYS A 251 6.23 -9.49 9.20
C LYS A 251 5.13 -8.68 9.89
N THR A 252 5.42 -7.46 10.29
CA THR A 252 4.48 -6.65 11.06
C THR A 252 3.59 -5.80 10.17
N TYR A 253 4.13 -5.13 9.15
CA TYR A 253 3.44 -4.03 8.47
C TYR A 253 3.01 -4.29 7.02
N SER A 254 3.26 -5.48 6.48
CA SER A 254 2.88 -5.83 5.11
C SER A 254 1.73 -6.84 5.03
N PHE A 255 1.34 -7.21 3.80
CA PHE A 255 0.35 -8.24 3.52
C PHE A 255 0.86 -9.68 3.79
N CYS A 256 2.11 -9.87 4.23
CA CYS A 256 2.74 -11.17 4.52
C CYS A 256 1.84 -12.13 5.33
N SER A 257 1.09 -11.60 6.31
CA SER A 257 0.22 -12.38 7.18
C SER A 257 -0.89 -13.15 6.44
N PHE A 258 -1.26 -12.73 5.23
CA PHE A 258 -2.30 -13.36 4.41
C PHE A 258 -1.79 -14.50 3.53
N HIS A 259 -0.48 -14.66 3.34
CA HIS A 259 0.08 -15.60 2.35
C HIS A 259 1.06 -16.60 2.96
N LYS A 260 0.92 -16.92 4.25
CA LYS A 260 1.84 -17.83 4.96
C LYS A 260 2.13 -19.15 4.22
N ASN A 261 1.16 -19.63 3.43
CA ASN A 261 1.24 -20.90 2.72
C ASN A 261 1.59 -20.76 1.21
N HIS A 262 1.76 -19.53 0.70
CA HIS A 262 1.94 -19.24 -0.74
C HIS A 262 2.88 -18.04 -0.95
N GLN A 263 4.12 -18.14 -0.46
CA GLN A 263 5.08 -17.04 -0.42
C GLN A 263 5.91 -16.89 -1.70
N GLU A 264 6.00 -17.93 -2.54
CA GLU A 264 6.94 -18.05 -3.66
C GLU A 264 6.89 -16.91 -4.68
N ARG A 265 5.70 -16.33 -4.91
CA ARG A 265 5.48 -15.21 -5.84
C ARG A 265 5.13 -13.90 -5.15
N GLN A 266 5.14 -13.86 -3.81
CA GLN A 266 4.81 -12.65 -3.06
C GLN A 266 6.04 -11.77 -2.88
N PRO A 267 5.91 -10.44 -3.05
CA PRO A 267 7.04 -9.55 -2.85
C PRO A 267 7.37 -9.45 -1.35
N LYS A 268 8.66 -9.44 -1.04
CA LYS A 268 9.13 -9.04 0.29
C LYS A 268 9.11 -7.52 0.39
N LEU A 269 8.15 -7.00 1.15
CA LEU A 269 7.97 -5.58 1.38
C LEU A 269 8.28 -5.21 2.84
N PRO A 270 8.92 -4.06 3.11
CA PRO A 270 9.43 -3.09 2.14
C PRO A 270 10.68 -3.59 1.42
N LYS A 271 10.99 -3.03 0.25
CA LYS A 271 12.25 -3.30 -0.46
C LYS A 271 13.43 -2.74 0.35
N LYS A 272 14.56 -3.45 0.36
CA LYS A 272 15.76 -3.08 1.15
C LYS A 272 16.23 -1.65 0.85
N ASP A 273 16.16 -1.22 -0.40
CA ASP A 273 16.59 0.12 -0.80
C ASP A 273 15.73 1.24 -0.21
N TRP A 274 14.42 1.01 -0.02
CA TRP A 274 13.53 1.98 0.62
C TRP A 274 13.94 2.19 2.09
N VAL A 275 14.28 1.09 2.78
CA VAL A 275 14.77 1.12 4.15
C VAL A 275 16.15 1.80 4.23
N LYS A 276 17.06 1.49 3.30
CA LYS A 276 18.38 2.14 3.22
C LYS A 276 18.27 3.65 3.05
N GLN A 277 17.41 4.14 2.16
CA GLN A 277 17.17 5.58 1.97
C GLN A 277 16.66 6.25 3.25
N ALA A 278 15.71 5.63 3.95
CA ALA A 278 15.21 6.14 5.22
C ALA A 278 16.27 6.13 6.33
N ILE A 279 17.11 5.10 6.40
CA ILE A 279 18.22 5.01 7.34
C ILE A 279 19.27 6.08 7.07
N LEU A 280 19.65 6.32 5.81
CA LEU A 280 20.58 7.39 5.45
C LEU A 280 20.06 8.74 5.93
N LYS A 281 18.76 9.00 5.77
CA LYS A 281 18.12 10.20 6.28
C LYS A 281 18.11 10.27 7.81
N LEU A 282 17.88 9.15 8.49
CA LEU A 282 17.93 9.05 9.95
C LEU A 282 19.36 9.28 10.50
N VAL A 283 20.39 8.83 9.79
CA VAL A 283 21.79 9.08 10.10
C VAL A 283 22.09 10.57 9.98
N PHE A 284 21.68 11.19 8.86
CA PHE A 284 21.85 12.62 8.63
C PHE A 284 21.25 13.48 9.74
N ILE A 285 20.05 13.13 10.24
CA ILE A 285 19.42 13.87 11.34
C ILE A 285 19.91 13.48 12.75
N GLY A 286 20.89 12.58 12.86
CA GLY A 286 21.51 12.17 14.12
C GLY A 286 20.64 11.29 15.02
N GLU A 287 19.69 10.56 14.43
CA GLU A 287 18.87 9.56 15.13
C GLU A 287 19.37 8.12 14.91
N VAL A 288 20.25 7.91 13.94
CA VAL A 288 20.92 6.64 13.68
C VAL A 288 22.42 6.88 13.51
N ARG A 289 23.24 5.87 13.81
CA ARG A 289 24.67 5.83 13.44
C ARG A 289 25.00 4.49 12.83
N TRP A 290 25.95 4.47 11.91
CA TRP A 290 26.52 3.22 11.39
C TRP A 290 27.35 2.54 12.48
N LYS A 291 27.15 1.22 12.64
CA LYS A 291 27.96 0.39 13.54
C LYS A 291 29.21 -0.14 12.84
N ASP A 292 29.14 -0.26 11.52
CA ASP A 292 30.20 -0.82 10.66
C ASP A 292 30.42 0.03 9.40
N GLU A 293 31.56 -0.22 8.74
CA GLU A 293 31.96 0.50 7.52
C GLU A 293 31.15 0.06 6.29
N GLN A 294 30.62 -1.16 6.29
CA GLN A 294 29.82 -1.73 5.21
C GLN A 294 28.40 -1.12 5.15
N GLN A 295 27.99 -0.38 6.18
CA GLN A 295 26.67 0.23 6.33
C GLN A 295 25.53 -0.80 6.32
N GLU A 296 25.74 -1.95 6.96
CA GLU A 296 24.72 -3.01 7.07
C GLU A 296 24.16 -3.16 8.49
N ASN A 297 24.86 -2.68 9.52
CA ASN A 297 24.36 -2.61 10.89
C ASN A 297 24.33 -1.17 11.40
N ILE A 298 23.29 -0.87 12.18
CA ILE A 298 23.02 0.44 12.73
C ILE A 298 22.87 0.42 14.24
N ILE A 299 23.17 1.55 14.87
CA ILE A 299 22.78 1.89 16.23
C ILE A 299 21.66 2.94 16.11
N PHE A 300 20.44 2.56 16.45
CA PHE A 300 19.29 3.45 16.48
C PHE A 300 19.20 4.13 17.85
N LEU A 301 19.13 5.46 17.86
CA LEU A 301 19.09 6.31 19.05
C LEU A 301 17.63 6.66 19.40
N LEU A 302 16.91 5.70 19.96
CA LEU A 302 15.48 5.80 20.18
C LEU A 302 15.14 6.77 21.33
N GLN A 303 14.24 7.71 21.08
CA GLN A 303 13.78 8.73 22.03
C GLN A 303 12.29 9.07 21.80
N LYS A 304 11.61 9.65 22.79
CA LYS A 304 10.24 10.16 22.61
C LYS A 304 10.26 11.54 21.94
N HIS A 305 9.32 11.77 21.04
CA HIS A 305 9.11 13.06 20.38
C HIS A 305 7.95 13.83 21.00
N ASP A 306 8.00 15.17 20.92
CA ASP A 306 6.93 16.04 21.44
C ASP A 306 5.70 16.09 20.54
N LYS A 307 5.92 15.94 19.23
CA LYS A 307 4.87 15.87 18.20
C LYS A 307 4.59 14.42 17.84
N SER A 308 3.60 14.20 16.97
CA SER A 308 3.44 12.91 16.33
C SER A 308 4.74 12.55 15.59
N VAL A 309 5.15 11.28 15.67
CA VAL A 309 6.43 10.81 15.09
C VAL A 309 6.49 11.07 13.58
N ILE A 310 5.36 10.87 12.90
CA ILE A 310 5.25 11.14 11.46
C ILE A 310 5.40 12.62 11.13
N GLU A 311 4.83 13.52 11.92
CA GLU A 311 5.00 14.96 11.73
C GLU A 311 6.43 15.40 12.00
N HIS A 312 7.07 14.85 13.03
CA HIS A 312 8.50 15.07 13.30
C HIS A 312 9.35 14.70 12.09
N TYR A 313 9.14 13.52 11.50
CA TYR A 313 9.91 13.11 10.32
C TYR A 313 9.55 13.87 9.04
N ALA A 314 8.30 14.29 8.87
CA ALA A 314 7.92 15.17 7.77
C ALA A 314 8.65 16.53 7.84
N GLU A 315 8.76 17.13 9.03
CA GLU A 315 9.50 18.37 9.23
C GLU A 315 11.00 18.21 8.94
N LYS A 316 11.60 17.08 9.36
CA LYS A 316 13.01 16.76 9.12
C LYS A 316 13.34 16.49 7.64
N CYS A 317 12.37 16.03 6.86
CA CYS A 317 12.54 15.91 5.41
C CYS A 317 12.65 17.29 4.74
N LEU A 318 11.92 18.29 5.23
CA LEU A 318 11.87 19.64 4.62
C LEU A 318 13.06 20.53 4.96
N SER A 319 13.67 20.38 6.14
CA SER A 319 14.79 21.24 6.52
C SER A 319 15.97 21.12 5.55
N GLU A 320 16.12 19.96 4.90
CA GLU A 320 17.20 19.68 3.94
C GLU A 320 16.95 20.30 2.55
N GLU A 321 15.73 20.25 2.02
CA GLU A 321 15.41 20.89 0.73
C GLU A 321 15.73 22.39 0.74
N ASN A 322 15.64 23.02 1.92
CA ASN A 322 15.96 24.43 2.08
C ASN A 322 17.47 24.68 2.24
N ASP A 323 18.20 23.79 2.91
CA ASP A 323 19.66 23.92 3.10
C ASP A 323 20.44 23.68 1.79
N VAL A 324 20.00 22.73 0.96
CA VAL A 324 20.62 22.49 -0.38
C VAL A 324 20.38 23.67 -1.31
N ASN A 325 19.17 24.25 -1.30
CA ASN A 325 18.85 25.43 -2.12
C ASN A 325 19.58 26.70 -1.63
N GLN A 326 19.81 26.87 -0.33
CA GLN A 326 20.60 27.99 0.19
C GLN A 326 22.10 27.86 -0.08
N THR A 327 22.62 26.64 -0.15
CA THR A 327 24.03 26.39 -0.48
C THR A 327 24.31 26.61 -1.97
N THR A 328 23.32 26.34 -2.84
CA THR A 328 23.44 26.55 -4.29
C THR A 328 23.29 28.03 -4.69
N LEU A 329 22.65 28.86 -3.86
CA LEU A 329 22.51 30.30 -4.06
C LEU A 329 23.67 31.14 -3.48
N ARG A 330 24.73 30.48 -2.98
CA ARG A 330 25.92 31.13 -2.39
C ARG A 330 27.21 30.89 -3.18
N PHE A 331 27.11 30.45 -4.43
CA PHE A 331 28.25 30.34 -5.35
C PHE A 331 28.07 31.23 -6.57
#